data_AF-A0AAW2T3Y5-F1
#
_entry.id   AF-A0AAW2T3Y5-F1
#
_cell.length_a   1.000
_cell.length_b   1.000
_cell.length_c   1.000
_cell.angle_alpha   90.00
_cell.angle_beta   90.00
_cell.angle_gamma   90.00
#
_symmetry.space_group_name_H-M   'P 1'
#
loop_
_entity.id
_entity.type
_entity.pdbx_description
1 polymer ?
#
loop_
_entity_poly.entity_id
_entity_poly.type
_entity_poly.pdbx_seq_one_letter_code
_entity_poly.pdbx_strand_id
1 'polypeptide(L)'
;MEHSATLEREKNLLLVPYSSGDVSVVQWPPFLLASKIPIALDMAKDYKERDDADLFRKIKNDDFMYFAIIECYETLRDVLLGLLLDDGDKKIIWQICYEVENSIQQRRFLRDFKMSGLPLLSDKLDKFLNLLMFLRSVGFLEKTHTFHQDDKREQKFERVNIDLSQSRSWMEKVVRLHLLLTVKESAINVPTNLEARRRITFFANSLFMTMPSAPKVRNMISFSVLTPYYREPVLYSTEELNKENEDGITTLFYLQKIYPDEWKNYEERIRDPKLGYANKDRSELDRQWVSYRGQTLARTVRGMMYYRETLELQCFLDFADDNETTELSRNRHKHLKFYVVSCQLYGAQKKSSDAQDRSCYVNILNLMLTYPSLRVAYIDEREETVNGKAEKVYYSVLVKGGEKLDEEIYRIKLPGRPTEIGEGKPENQNHAIIFTRGEALQTIDMNQDNYFEEAFKMRNVLENF
;
A
#
# COMPACT_ATOMS: atom_id res chain seq x y z
N MET A 1 -2.49 -12.90 20.52
CA MET A 1 -2.49 -11.42 20.39
C MET A 1 -1.16 -10.86 19.90
N GLU A 2 -0.03 -11.58 20.00
CA GLU A 2 1.29 -11.07 19.55
C GLU A 2 1.48 -10.98 18.02
N HIS A 3 0.76 -11.78 17.21
CA HIS A 3 0.98 -11.79 15.76
C HIS A 3 0.58 -10.46 15.09
N SER A 4 -0.59 -9.89 15.39
CA SER A 4 -1.08 -8.61 14.82
C SER A 4 -0.16 -7.40 15.06
N ALA A 5 0.79 -7.47 16.00
CA ALA A 5 1.67 -6.36 16.33
C ALA A 5 2.82 -6.17 15.33
N THR A 6 3.18 -7.21 14.56
CA THR A 6 4.40 -7.16 13.72
C THR A 6 4.16 -6.32 12.45
N LEU A 7 3.14 -6.64 11.66
CA LEU A 7 2.83 -5.89 10.43
C LEU A 7 2.40 -4.45 10.72
N GLU A 8 1.63 -4.22 11.79
CA GLU A 8 1.21 -2.89 12.19
C GLU A 8 2.42 -2.04 12.64
N ARG A 9 3.39 -2.64 13.35
CA ARG A 9 4.65 -1.97 13.69
C ARG A 9 5.45 -1.63 12.44
N GLU A 10 5.65 -2.56 11.51
CA GLU A 10 6.37 -2.30 10.26
C GLU A 10 5.72 -1.21 9.41
N LYS A 11 4.39 -1.24 9.32
CA LYS A 11 3.62 -0.17 8.67
C LYS A 11 3.89 1.17 9.34
N ASN A 12 3.79 1.26 10.67
CA ASN A 12 4.05 2.50 11.41
C ASN A 12 5.50 3.00 11.27
N LEU A 13 6.47 2.09 11.08
CA LEU A 13 7.85 2.45 10.78
C LEU A 13 8.02 3.09 9.40
N LEU A 14 7.21 2.71 8.42
CA LEU A 14 7.29 3.17 7.02
C LEU A 14 6.39 4.38 6.73
N LEU A 15 5.42 4.68 7.60
CA LEU A 15 4.43 5.73 7.37
C LEU A 15 5.01 7.15 7.49
N VAL A 16 4.65 7.98 6.53
CA VAL A 16 4.74 9.45 6.59
C VAL A 16 3.36 10.00 6.96
N PRO A 17 3.24 10.85 8.00
CA PRO A 17 1.96 11.47 8.35
C PRO A 17 1.41 12.33 7.21
N TYR A 18 0.10 12.24 6.96
CA TYR A 18 -0.58 13.03 5.92
C TYR A 18 -0.84 14.49 6.35
N SER A 19 -0.76 14.80 7.64
CA SER A 19 -1.13 16.10 8.20
C SER A 19 0.10 16.97 8.44
N SER A 20 0.33 17.95 7.58
CA SER A 20 1.39 18.98 7.69
C SER A 20 1.06 20.11 8.68
N GLY A 21 0.09 19.93 9.59
CA GLY A 21 -0.47 21.02 10.39
C GLY A 21 0.14 21.22 11.78
N ASP A 22 0.64 20.15 12.41
CA ASP A 22 0.91 20.16 13.86
C ASP A 22 2.39 20.30 14.22
N VAL A 23 3.28 19.98 13.27
CA VAL A 23 4.73 19.93 13.47
C VAL A 23 5.43 20.79 12.41
N SER A 24 6.43 21.56 12.81
CA SER A 24 7.13 22.56 11.99
C SER A 24 8.16 21.98 11.00
N VAL A 25 8.42 20.67 11.09
CA VAL A 25 9.42 19.95 10.28
C VAL A 25 8.81 18.80 9.51
N VAL A 26 9.53 18.36 8.47
CA VAL A 26 9.16 17.16 7.71
C VAL A 26 9.24 15.94 8.62
N GLN A 27 8.12 15.25 8.74
CA GLN A 27 7.98 14.04 9.55
C GLN A 27 8.45 12.81 8.77
N TRP A 28 9.76 12.56 8.77
CA TRP A 28 10.34 11.42 8.06
C TRP A 28 9.86 10.08 8.64
N PRO A 29 9.82 9.00 7.82
CA PRO A 29 9.52 7.66 8.31
C PRO A 29 10.42 7.26 9.49
N PRO A 30 9.88 6.74 10.61
CA PRO A 30 10.68 6.42 11.80
C PRO A 30 11.87 5.49 11.54
N PHE A 31 11.80 4.60 10.55
CA PHE A 31 12.93 3.72 10.21
C PHE A 31 14.17 4.48 9.71
N LEU A 32 14.00 5.65 9.07
CA LEU A 32 15.12 6.51 8.65
C LEU A 32 15.70 7.30 9.83
N LEU A 33 14.91 7.47 10.88
CA LEU A 33 15.25 8.20 12.11
C LEU A 33 15.80 7.29 13.21
N ALA A 34 16.07 6.02 12.88
CA ALA A 34 16.55 5.02 13.82
C ALA A 34 17.80 5.50 14.58
N SER A 35 17.77 5.33 15.90
CA SER A 35 18.84 5.74 16.84
C SER A 35 19.18 7.24 16.86
N LYS A 36 18.53 8.10 16.06
CA LYS A 36 18.87 9.54 16.01
C LYS A 36 18.61 10.24 17.35
N ILE A 37 17.48 9.96 18.00
CA ILE A 37 17.16 10.52 19.32
C ILE A 37 18.09 10.00 20.42
N PRO A 38 18.30 8.67 20.59
CA PRO A 38 19.29 8.16 21.54
C PRO A 38 20.69 8.76 21.36
N ILE A 39 21.18 8.87 20.12
CA ILE A 39 22.48 9.48 19.83
C ILE A 39 22.49 10.97 20.23
N ALA A 40 21.43 11.72 19.91
CA ALA A 40 21.31 13.12 20.30
C ALA A 40 21.28 13.32 21.83
N LEU A 41 20.63 12.41 22.56
CA LEU A 41 20.60 12.41 24.03
C LEU A 41 21.99 12.17 24.62
N ASP A 42 22.75 11.19 24.10
CA ASP A 42 24.12 10.92 24.53
C ASP A 42 25.06 12.08 24.17
N MET A 43 24.94 12.62 22.96
CA MET A 43 25.67 13.81 22.54
C MET A 43 25.44 15.00 23.48
N ALA A 44 24.19 15.27 23.86
CA ALA A 44 23.85 16.37 24.76
C ALA A 44 24.34 16.11 26.20
N LYS A 45 24.17 14.88 26.70
CA LYS A 45 24.59 14.47 28.05
C LYS A 45 26.10 14.63 28.25
N ASP A 46 26.89 14.20 27.27
CA ASP A 46 28.35 14.18 27.35
C ASP A 46 28.99 15.48 26.84
N TYR A 47 28.16 16.46 26.43
CA TYR A 47 28.62 17.76 25.97
C TYR A 47 29.20 18.57 27.14
N LYS A 48 30.52 18.84 27.09
CA LYS A 48 31.25 19.54 28.16
C LYS A 48 31.41 21.04 27.92
N GLU A 49 31.24 21.47 26.68
CA GLU A 49 31.35 22.88 26.31
C GLU A 49 30.08 23.63 26.73
N ARG A 50 30.21 24.94 26.99
CA ARG A 50 29.08 25.80 27.39
C ARG A 50 28.54 26.65 26.24
N ASP A 51 28.97 26.34 25.02
CA ASP A 51 28.52 27.04 23.81
C ASP A 51 27.39 26.26 23.14
N ASP A 52 26.18 26.82 23.20
CA ASP A 52 25.03 26.27 22.50
C ASP A 52 25.29 26.18 20.99
N ALA A 53 26.04 27.12 20.41
CA ALA A 53 26.20 27.22 18.96
C ALA A 53 26.90 25.97 18.38
N ASP A 54 27.90 25.44 19.08
CA ASP A 54 28.62 24.26 18.62
C ASP A 54 27.79 22.97 18.76
N LEU A 55 27.07 22.77 19.87
CA LEU A 55 26.15 21.63 20.02
C LEU A 55 25.06 21.66 18.94
N PHE A 56 24.41 22.80 18.73
CA PHE A 56 23.34 22.94 17.75
C PHE A 56 23.86 22.76 16.32
N ARG A 57 25.08 23.23 16.03
CA ARG A 57 25.75 22.98 14.75
C ARG A 57 26.00 21.48 14.54
N LYS A 58 26.48 20.76 15.56
CA LYS A 58 26.68 19.30 15.50
C LYS A 58 25.38 18.55 15.22
N ILE A 59 24.27 18.95 15.85
CA ILE A 59 22.95 18.38 15.59
C ILE A 59 22.48 18.70 14.16
N LYS A 60 22.63 19.95 13.71
CA LYS A 60 22.22 20.40 12.38
C LYS A 60 23.06 19.86 11.22
N ASN A 61 24.20 19.23 11.50
CA ASN A 61 24.98 18.55 10.45
C ASN A 61 24.28 17.27 9.95
N ASP A 62 23.29 16.75 10.68
CA ASP A 62 22.47 15.60 10.30
C ASP A 62 21.00 16.04 10.25
N ASP A 63 20.50 16.34 9.05
CA ASP A 63 19.13 16.83 8.85
C ASP A 63 18.08 15.89 9.46
N PHE A 64 18.28 14.57 9.36
CA PHE A 64 17.37 13.59 9.96
C PHE A 64 17.37 13.67 11.48
N MET A 65 18.54 13.84 12.10
CA MET A 65 18.63 14.04 13.55
C MET A 65 17.93 15.34 13.97
N TYR A 66 18.19 16.43 13.26
CA TYR A 66 17.56 17.72 13.53
C TYR A 66 16.04 17.63 13.42
N PHE A 67 15.50 17.06 12.34
CA PHE A 67 14.06 16.87 12.18
C PHE A 67 13.46 15.96 13.25
N ALA A 68 14.12 14.85 13.58
CA ALA A 68 13.65 13.95 14.63
C ALA A 68 13.52 14.66 15.99
N ILE A 69 14.50 15.50 16.36
CA ILE A 69 14.49 16.22 17.64
C ILE A 69 13.33 17.21 17.72
N ILE A 70 13.14 18.04 16.68
CA ILE A 70 12.05 19.02 16.64
C ILE A 70 10.70 18.31 16.66
N GLU A 71 10.55 17.27 15.83
CA GLU A 71 9.34 16.46 15.79
C GLU A 71 9.04 15.82 17.16
N CYS A 72 10.04 15.23 17.81
CA CYS A 72 9.90 14.60 19.12
C CYS A 72 9.43 15.61 20.17
N TYR A 73 10.03 16.80 20.19
CA TYR A 73 9.68 17.89 21.10
C TYR A 73 8.24 18.38 20.90
N GLU A 74 7.87 18.72 19.67
CA GLU A 74 6.54 19.26 19.35
C GLU A 74 5.44 18.20 19.52
N THR A 75 5.71 16.96 19.12
CA THR A 75 4.76 15.84 19.29
C THR A 75 4.56 15.53 20.77
N LEU A 76 5.62 15.56 21.58
CA LEU A 76 5.51 15.37 23.03
C LEU A 76 4.66 16.47 23.67
N ARG A 77 4.90 17.74 23.31
CA ARG A 77 4.09 18.87 23.79
C ARG A 77 2.61 18.64 23.48
N ASP A 78 2.28 18.28 22.24
CA ASP A 78 0.91 18.03 21.81
C ASP A 78 0.25 16.86 22.55
N VAL A 79 0.99 15.75 22.72
CA VAL A 79 0.51 14.58 23.45
C VAL A 79 0.19 14.94 24.91
N LEU A 80 1.09 15.68 25.57
CA LEU A 80 0.90 16.12 26.95
C LEU A 80 -0.26 17.12 27.09
N LEU A 81 -0.34 18.14 26.22
CA LEU A 81 -1.41 19.13 26.25
C LEU A 81 -2.78 18.52 25.97
N GLY A 82 -2.85 17.51 25.09
CA GLY A 82 -4.09 16.77 24.84
C GLY A 82 -4.59 16.04 26.09
N LEU A 83 -3.69 15.43 26.85
CA LEU A 83 -4.05 14.65 28.04
C LEU A 83 -4.60 15.49 29.19
N LEU A 84 -4.22 16.75 29.30
CA LEU A 84 -4.60 17.58 30.45
C LEU A 84 -5.98 18.21 30.21
N LEU A 85 -6.90 18.04 31.16
CA LEU A 85 -8.19 18.72 31.13
C LEU A 85 -8.12 20.10 31.77
N ASP A 86 -7.36 20.23 32.86
CA ASP A 86 -7.22 21.46 33.63
C ASP A 86 -6.29 22.49 32.94
N ASP A 87 -6.74 23.74 32.88
CA ASP A 87 -5.99 24.83 32.24
C ASP A 87 -4.79 25.29 33.11
N GLY A 88 -4.84 25.09 34.43
CA GLY A 88 -3.71 25.30 35.32
C GLY A 88 -2.56 24.33 35.04
N ASP A 89 -2.86 23.05 34.87
CA ASP A 89 -1.88 22.03 34.49
C ASP A 89 -1.31 22.27 33.09
N LYS A 90 -2.15 22.66 32.12
CA LYS A 90 -1.68 23.06 30.77
C LYS A 90 -0.72 24.24 30.84
N LYS A 91 -0.98 25.24 31.68
CA LYS A 91 -0.08 26.40 31.86
C LYS A 91 1.31 25.99 32.33
N ILE A 92 1.43 24.92 33.12
CA ILE A 92 2.74 24.39 33.54
C ILE A 92 3.51 23.86 32.33
N ILE A 93 2.87 23.08 31.46
CA ILE A 93 3.48 22.58 30.22
C ILE A 93 3.88 23.75 29.30
N TRP A 94 3.00 24.74 29.13
CA TRP A 94 3.30 25.94 28.35
C TRP A 94 4.49 26.72 28.92
N GLN A 95 4.58 26.87 30.25
CA GLN A 95 5.73 27.54 30.88
C GLN A 95 7.02 26.79 30.62
N ILE A 96 7.01 25.45 30.72
CA ILE A 96 8.20 24.63 30.41
C ILE A 96 8.62 24.84 28.95
N CYS A 97 7.67 24.78 28.01
CA CYS A 97 7.97 25.03 26.59
C CYS A 97 8.52 26.44 26.35
N TYR A 98 7.90 27.45 26.96
CA TYR A 98 8.34 28.84 26.86
C TYR A 98 9.78 29.03 27.37
N GLU A 99 10.12 28.49 28.54
CA GLU A 99 11.49 28.59 29.08
C GLU A 99 12.52 27.89 28.18
N VAL A 100 12.17 26.73 27.62
CA VAL A 100 13.03 26.01 26.66
C VAL A 100 13.27 26.88 25.41
N GLU A 101 12.20 27.35 24.76
CA GLU A 101 12.28 28.13 23.54
C GLU A 101 13.02 29.47 23.75
N ASN A 102 12.72 30.18 24.85
CA ASN A 102 13.38 31.42 25.22
C ASN A 102 14.87 31.21 25.52
N SER A 103 15.24 30.13 26.22
CA SER A 103 16.64 29.83 26.49
C SER A 103 17.44 29.52 25.21
N ILE A 104 16.82 28.80 24.26
CA ILE A 104 17.40 28.54 22.93
C ILE A 104 17.60 29.86 22.15
N GLN A 105 16.59 30.73 22.11
CA GLN A 105 16.67 32.02 21.42
C GLN A 105 17.77 32.92 22.00
N GLN A 106 17.93 32.91 23.32
CA GLN A 106 18.94 33.70 24.02
C GLN A 106 20.34 33.06 24.01
N ARG A 107 20.50 31.86 23.43
CA ARG A 107 21.75 31.08 23.43
C ARG A 107 22.28 30.79 24.84
N ARG A 108 21.36 30.37 25.72
CA ARG A 108 21.65 30.04 27.14
C ARG A 108 21.17 28.65 27.53
N PHE A 109 20.83 27.80 26.58
CA PHE A 109 20.23 26.49 26.78
C PHE A 109 21.07 25.57 27.66
N LEU A 110 22.37 25.43 27.36
CA LEU A 110 23.29 24.60 28.15
C LEU A 110 23.60 25.18 29.53
N ARG A 111 23.32 26.47 29.74
CA ARG A 111 23.46 27.14 31.03
C ARG A 111 22.21 26.97 31.89
N ASP A 112 21.05 27.07 31.28
CA ASP A 112 19.76 27.08 31.96
C ASP A 112 19.23 25.64 32.20
N PHE A 113 19.64 24.67 31.39
CA PHE A 113 19.18 23.27 31.48
C PHE A 113 20.32 22.26 31.67
N LYS A 114 20.10 21.27 32.55
CA LYS A 114 21.06 20.19 32.82
C LYS A 114 20.85 19.00 31.88
N MET A 115 21.70 18.90 30.86
CA MET A 115 21.59 17.84 29.83
C MET A 115 21.72 16.41 30.39
N SER A 116 22.42 16.23 31.52
CA SER A 116 22.55 14.91 32.17
C SER A 116 21.21 14.32 32.65
N GLY A 117 20.15 15.12 32.73
CA GLY A 117 18.80 14.67 33.10
C GLY A 117 17.96 14.17 31.92
N LEU A 118 18.34 14.48 30.68
CA LEU A 118 17.55 14.15 29.49
C LEU A 118 17.41 12.64 29.25
N PRO A 119 18.45 11.79 29.42
CA PRO A 119 18.29 10.34 29.26
C PRO A 119 17.26 9.76 30.24
N LEU A 120 17.27 10.21 31.50
CA LEU A 120 16.30 9.77 32.51
C LEU A 120 14.88 10.22 32.16
N LEU A 121 14.72 11.42 31.57
CA LEU A 121 13.44 11.88 31.07
C LEU A 121 12.95 10.99 29.93
N SER A 122 13.82 10.68 28.95
CA SER A 122 13.50 9.78 27.84
C SER A 122 13.04 8.40 28.33
N ASP A 123 13.71 7.81 29.32
CA ASP A 123 13.32 6.52 29.91
C ASP A 123 11.94 6.56 30.58
N LYS A 124 11.60 7.70 31.21
CA LYS A 124 10.27 7.90 31.80
C LYS A 124 9.20 8.09 30.72
N LEU A 125 9.53 8.80 29.64
CA LEU A 125 8.63 9.00 28.51
C LEU A 125 8.33 7.69 27.79
N ASP A 126 9.33 6.84 27.57
CA ASP A 126 9.14 5.51 26.99
C ASP A 126 8.12 4.68 27.80
N LYS A 127 8.30 4.60 29.12
CA LYS A 127 7.36 3.92 30.02
C LYS A 127 5.96 4.53 29.98
N PHE A 128 5.87 5.86 29.94
CA PHE A 128 4.61 6.58 29.87
C PHE A 128 3.85 6.30 28.56
N LEU A 129 4.53 6.35 27.42
CA LEU A 129 3.91 6.08 26.12
C LEU A 129 3.47 4.62 26.00
N ASN A 130 4.25 3.68 26.56
CA ASN A 130 3.84 2.28 26.67
C ASN A 130 2.56 2.12 27.49
N LEU A 131 2.41 2.86 28.59
CA LEU A 131 1.18 2.85 29.38
C LEU A 131 -0.02 3.37 28.57
N LEU A 132 0.15 4.45 27.80
CA LEU A 132 -0.91 4.99 26.94
C LEU A 132 -1.32 4.01 25.83
N MET A 133 -0.35 3.32 25.22
CA MET A 133 -0.62 2.25 24.23
C MET A 133 -1.35 1.06 24.87
N PHE A 134 -1.00 0.70 26.11
CA PHE A 134 -1.69 -0.34 26.87
C PHE A 134 -3.12 0.07 27.25
N LEU A 135 -3.35 1.32 27.66
CA LEU A 135 -4.71 1.82 27.97
C LEU A 135 -5.63 1.72 26.76
N ARG A 136 -5.13 1.93 25.54
CA ARG A 136 -5.92 1.71 24.31
C ARG A 136 -6.35 0.25 24.14
N SER A 137 -5.49 -0.71 24.44
CA SER A 137 -5.83 -2.14 24.29
C SER A 137 -6.80 -2.61 25.37
N VAL A 138 -6.70 -2.06 26.58
CA VAL A 138 -7.58 -2.37 27.72
C VAL A 138 -8.90 -1.59 27.71
N GLY A 139 -8.93 -0.38 27.14
CA GLY A 139 -10.16 0.43 26.99
C GLY A 139 -11.25 -0.24 26.14
N PHE A 140 -10.93 -1.36 25.48
CA PHE A 140 -11.92 -2.26 24.88
C PHE A 140 -12.71 -3.10 25.90
N LEU A 141 -12.29 -3.16 27.17
CA LEU A 141 -12.83 -4.04 28.21
C LEU A 141 -13.42 -3.34 29.45
N GLU A 142 -13.13 -2.08 29.71
CA GLU A 142 -13.67 -1.39 30.89
C GLU A 142 -14.05 0.07 30.59
N LYS A 143 -15.36 0.32 30.48
CA LYS A 143 -15.94 1.64 30.78
C LYS A 143 -15.97 1.77 32.29
N THR A 144 -14.93 2.33 32.90
CA THR A 144 -14.92 2.55 34.35
C THR A 144 -15.17 4.01 34.71
N HIS A 145 -16.31 4.16 35.39
CA HIS A 145 -16.57 5.05 36.51
C HIS A 145 -16.27 6.54 36.38
N THR A 146 -17.37 7.28 36.20
CA THR A 146 -17.55 8.65 36.67
C THR A 146 -17.05 8.82 38.10
N PHE A 147 -15.96 9.59 38.27
CA PHE A 147 -15.51 10.04 39.58
C PHE A 147 -16.49 11.07 40.15
N HIS A 148 -17.01 10.80 41.35
CA HIS A 148 -17.79 11.75 42.13
C HIS A 148 -16.88 12.87 42.65
N GLN A 149 -17.35 14.12 42.51
CA GLN A 149 -16.75 15.31 43.11
C GLN A 149 -16.73 15.19 44.63
N ASP A 150 -15.56 15.35 45.23
CA ASP A 150 -15.43 15.71 46.64
C ASP A 150 -14.42 16.85 46.78
N ASP A 151 -14.83 17.89 47.49
CA ASP A 151 -14.28 19.25 47.49
C ASP A 151 -13.02 19.33 48.38
N LYS A 152 -11.89 18.81 47.89
CA LYS A 152 -10.57 18.94 48.54
C LYS A 152 -9.51 19.29 47.53
N ARG A 153 -8.73 20.35 47.82
CA ARG A 153 -7.53 20.85 47.09
C ARG A 153 -7.03 19.87 46.03
N GLU A 154 -7.47 20.09 44.79
CA GLU A 154 -7.13 19.25 43.64
C GLU A 154 -5.61 19.16 43.51
N GLN A 155 -5.09 17.93 43.40
CA GLN A 155 -3.66 17.73 43.18
C GLN A 155 -3.35 18.05 41.70
N LYS A 156 -2.20 18.65 41.43
CA LYS A 156 -1.77 18.92 40.05
C LYS A 156 -1.71 17.62 39.26
N PHE A 157 -2.16 17.66 38.00
CA PHE A 157 -2.20 16.53 37.07
C PHE A 157 -3.18 15.40 37.44
N GLU A 158 -4.19 15.66 38.27
CA GLU A 158 -5.20 14.66 38.66
C GLU A 158 -6.25 14.40 37.56
N ARG A 159 -6.55 15.42 36.73
CA ARG A 159 -7.61 15.35 35.72
C ARG A 159 -7.05 15.09 34.31
N VAL A 160 -6.93 13.82 33.97
CA VAL A 160 -6.41 13.35 32.68
C VAL A 160 -7.53 12.86 31.75
N ASN A 161 -7.49 13.25 30.48
CA ASN A 161 -8.38 12.81 29.43
C ASN A 161 -7.96 11.45 28.87
N ILE A 162 -8.38 10.38 29.54
CA ILE A 162 -8.06 9.00 29.12
C ILE A 162 -8.84 8.58 27.86
N ASP A 163 -9.97 9.23 27.56
CA ASP A 163 -10.79 8.96 26.37
C ASP A 163 -10.03 9.26 25.06
N LEU A 164 -8.99 10.11 25.10
CA LEU A 164 -8.11 10.34 23.96
C LEU A 164 -7.38 9.08 23.49
N SER A 165 -7.21 8.06 24.33
CA SER A 165 -6.68 6.76 23.90
C SER A 165 -7.53 6.10 22.80
N GLN A 166 -8.80 6.49 22.66
CA GLN A 166 -9.71 6.07 21.59
C GLN A 166 -9.62 6.97 20.35
N SER A 167 -9.09 8.19 20.48
CA SER A 167 -8.88 9.08 19.35
C SER A 167 -7.76 8.55 18.46
N ARG A 168 -8.12 8.24 17.20
CA ARG A 168 -7.18 7.68 16.24
C ARG A 168 -6.00 8.61 15.95
N SER A 169 -6.26 9.89 15.68
CA SER A 169 -5.22 10.86 15.32
C SER A 169 -4.26 11.11 16.49
N TRP A 170 -4.79 11.23 17.71
CA TRP A 170 -3.96 11.42 18.90
C TRP A 170 -3.12 10.18 19.20
N MET A 171 -3.71 8.99 19.08
CA MET A 171 -2.97 7.75 19.29
C MET A 171 -1.90 7.50 18.22
N GLU A 172 -2.13 7.91 16.98
CA GLU A 172 -1.10 7.89 15.93
C GLU A 172 0.12 8.74 16.33
N LYS A 173 -0.09 9.91 16.97
CA LYS A 173 1.01 10.71 17.57
C LYS A 173 1.73 9.97 18.69
N VAL A 174 1.01 9.30 19.59
CA VAL A 174 1.61 8.51 20.69
C VAL A 174 2.48 7.37 20.18
N VAL A 175 1.94 6.57 19.24
CA VAL A 175 2.69 5.46 18.62
C VAL A 175 3.92 5.99 17.90
N ARG A 176 3.77 7.09 17.15
CA ARG A 176 4.86 7.72 16.41
C ARG A 176 5.96 8.24 17.33
N LEU A 177 5.61 8.95 18.40
CA LEU A 177 6.55 9.44 19.40
C LEU A 177 7.30 8.29 20.08
N HIS A 178 6.60 7.21 20.43
CA HIS A 178 7.23 6.01 20.98
C HIS A 178 8.24 5.40 20.00
N LEU A 179 7.92 5.34 18.70
CA LEU A 179 8.86 4.86 17.68
C LEU A 179 10.09 5.77 17.55
N LEU A 180 9.93 7.10 17.55
CA LEU A 180 11.07 8.03 17.52
C LEU A 180 12.06 7.83 18.67
N LEU A 181 11.55 7.49 19.86
CA LEU A 181 12.36 7.26 21.06
C LEU A 181 13.02 5.87 21.09
N THR A 182 12.36 4.85 20.56
CA THR A 182 12.73 3.44 20.80
C THR A 182 13.33 2.71 19.61
N VAL A 183 13.12 3.20 18.38
CA VAL A 183 13.59 2.51 17.18
C VAL A 183 15.11 2.56 17.10
N LYS A 184 15.71 1.37 17.14
CA LYS A 184 17.16 1.16 17.05
C LYS A 184 17.53 0.34 15.82
N GLU A 185 16.56 -0.30 15.19
CA GLU A 185 16.78 -1.12 14.01
C GLU A 185 17.31 -0.25 12.86
N SER A 186 18.43 -0.66 12.28
CA SER A 186 18.96 0.01 11.09
C SER A 186 17.93 0.02 9.97
N ALA A 187 17.85 1.14 9.24
CA ALA A 187 16.99 1.28 8.07
C ALA A 187 17.19 0.14 7.04
N ILE A 188 18.37 -0.48 7.00
CA ILE A 188 18.67 -1.61 6.13
C ILE A 188 17.86 -2.87 6.44
N ASN A 189 17.23 -2.96 7.62
CA ASN A 189 16.47 -4.14 8.06
C ASN A 189 14.95 -3.95 8.00
N VAL A 190 14.47 -2.78 7.55
CA VAL A 190 13.04 -2.44 7.50
C VAL A 190 12.63 -2.18 6.05
N PRO A 191 11.58 -2.84 5.51
CA PRO A 191 10.80 -3.90 6.16
C PRO A 191 11.59 -5.22 6.29
N THR A 192 11.14 -6.09 7.18
CA THR A 192 11.77 -7.41 7.43
C THR A 192 11.70 -8.29 6.19
N ASN A 193 10.60 -8.22 5.44
CA ASN A 193 10.44 -8.95 4.18
C ASN A 193 11.46 -8.49 3.13
N LEU A 194 12.27 -9.44 2.66
CA LEU A 194 13.38 -9.17 1.74
C LEU A 194 12.90 -8.67 0.39
N GLU A 195 11.81 -9.21 -0.14
CA GLU A 195 11.25 -8.82 -1.44
C GLU A 195 10.70 -7.39 -1.41
N ALA A 196 9.99 -7.01 -0.36
CA ALA A 196 9.52 -5.64 -0.15
C ALA A 196 10.70 -4.67 -0.05
N ARG A 197 11.75 -5.03 0.67
CA ARG A 197 12.97 -4.22 0.76
C ARG A 197 13.65 -4.07 -0.60
N ARG A 198 13.82 -5.17 -1.35
CA ARG A 198 14.37 -5.19 -2.71
C ARG A 198 13.60 -4.25 -3.64
N ARG A 199 12.27 -4.35 -3.63
CA ARG A 199 11.35 -3.53 -4.43
C ARG A 199 11.43 -2.03 -4.08
N ILE A 200 11.33 -1.69 -2.79
CA ILE A 200 11.46 -0.29 -2.32
C ILE A 200 12.83 0.28 -2.69
N THR A 201 13.90 -0.50 -2.48
CA THR A 201 15.28 -0.07 -2.78
C THR A 201 15.46 0.17 -4.28
N PHE A 202 14.99 -0.76 -5.11
CA PHE A 202 15.05 -0.64 -6.56
C PHE A 202 14.30 0.60 -7.05
N PHE A 203 13.08 0.80 -6.57
CA PHE A 203 12.29 1.97 -6.91
C PHE A 203 12.95 3.27 -6.44
N ALA A 204 13.38 3.36 -5.19
CA ALA A 204 14.04 4.54 -4.65
C ALA A 204 15.30 4.90 -5.45
N ASN A 205 16.14 3.91 -5.78
CA ASN A 205 17.34 4.12 -6.59
C ASN A 205 17.01 4.65 -8.00
N SER A 206 15.90 4.19 -8.58
CA SER A 206 15.48 4.66 -9.90
C SER A 206 15.05 6.13 -9.93
N LEU A 207 14.67 6.71 -8.77
CA LEU A 207 14.32 8.14 -8.67
C LEU A 207 15.55 9.05 -8.77
N PHE A 208 16.76 8.53 -8.54
CA PHE A 208 18.01 9.28 -8.68
C PHE A 208 18.59 9.24 -10.11
N MET A 209 17.90 8.59 -11.04
CA MET A 209 18.26 8.60 -12.45
C MET A 209 17.80 9.92 -13.10
N THR A 210 18.54 10.38 -14.11
CA THR A 210 18.05 11.46 -14.97
C THR A 210 16.85 10.95 -15.77
N MET A 211 15.65 11.42 -15.42
CA MET A 211 14.40 11.09 -16.11
C MET A 211 13.75 12.37 -16.67
N PRO A 212 13.13 12.32 -17.86
CA PRO A 212 12.31 13.43 -18.35
C PRO A 212 11.19 13.75 -17.37
N SER A 213 10.77 15.02 -17.30
CA SER A 213 9.61 15.39 -16.49
C SER A 213 8.36 14.69 -17.01
N ALA A 214 7.62 14.03 -16.11
CA ALA A 214 6.40 13.33 -16.50
C ALA A 214 5.32 14.35 -16.93
N PRO A 215 4.59 14.12 -18.03
CA PRO A 215 3.41 14.91 -18.35
C PRO A 215 2.33 14.70 -17.29
N LYS A 216 1.44 15.69 -17.16
CA LYS A 216 0.18 15.48 -16.41
C LYS A 216 -0.57 14.29 -17.00
N VAL A 217 -1.27 13.51 -16.17
CA VAL A 217 -2.05 12.34 -16.60
C VAL A 217 -2.98 12.71 -17.76
N ARG A 218 -3.63 13.88 -17.71
CA ARG A 218 -4.52 14.33 -18.79
C ARG A 218 -3.86 14.54 -20.16
N ASN A 219 -2.53 14.65 -20.21
CA ASN A 219 -1.73 14.91 -21.41
C ASN A 219 -0.85 13.72 -21.80
N MET A 220 -0.87 12.61 -21.04
CA MET A 220 -0.06 11.44 -21.38
C MET A 220 -0.59 10.75 -22.63
N ILE A 221 0.32 10.10 -23.35
CA ILE A 221 -0.01 9.14 -24.41
C ILE A 221 -0.90 8.03 -23.83
N SER A 222 -2.03 7.79 -24.49
CA SER A 222 -2.95 6.71 -24.14
C SER A 222 -2.40 5.36 -24.58
N PHE A 223 -2.64 4.29 -23.81
CA PHE A 223 -2.09 2.98 -24.15
C PHE A 223 -3.00 1.80 -23.83
N SER A 224 -2.78 0.73 -24.57
CA SER A 224 -3.40 -0.57 -24.38
C SER A 224 -2.39 -1.59 -23.89
N VAL A 225 -2.81 -2.49 -23.00
CA VAL A 225 -2.09 -3.73 -22.71
C VAL A 225 -2.84 -4.88 -23.37
N LEU A 226 -2.11 -5.78 -24.05
CA LEU A 226 -2.65 -6.98 -24.67
C LEU A 226 -1.89 -8.22 -24.18
N THR A 227 -2.62 -9.15 -23.58
CA THR A 227 -2.07 -10.41 -23.05
C THR A 227 -2.67 -11.61 -23.79
N PRO A 228 -1.86 -12.52 -24.36
CA PRO A 228 -2.35 -13.79 -24.88
C PRO A 228 -2.76 -14.70 -23.74
N TYR A 229 -3.86 -15.42 -23.88
CA TYR A 229 -4.23 -16.50 -22.97
C TYR A 229 -4.79 -17.68 -23.75
N TYR A 230 -4.34 -18.89 -23.43
CA TYR A 230 -4.89 -20.09 -24.07
C TYR A 230 -5.49 -21.06 -23.05
N ARG A 231 -4.65 -21.75 -22.28
CA ARG A 231 -5.06 -22.82 -21.36
C ARG A 231 -4.26 -22.87 -20.07
N GLU A 232 -3.41 -21.87 -19.84
CA GLU A 232 -2.65 -21.74 -18.61
C GLU A 232 -3.60 -21.66 -17.40
N PRO A 233 -3.17 -22.05 -16.18
CA PRO A 233 -4.02 -21.90 -15.00
C PRO A 233 -4.39 -20.42 -14.77
N VAL A 234 -5.69 -20.14 -14.57
CA VAL A 234 -6.15 -18.79 -14.24
C VAL A 234 -5.93 -18.51 -12.76
N LEU A 235 -6.38 -19.43 -11.94
CA LEU A 235 -6.12 -19.58 -10.52
C LEU A 235 -5.92 -21.08 -10.28
N TYR A 236 -5.04 -21.44 -9.37
CA TYR A 236 -4.96 -22.82 -8.93
C TYR A 236 -6.24 -23.23 -8.20
N SER A 237 -6.69 -24.46 -8.41
CA SER A 237 -7.86 -25.04 -7.73
C SER A 237 -7.50 -25.51 -6.31
N THR A 238 -8.51 -25.71 -5.47
CA THR A 238 -8.30 -26.27 -4.12
C THR A 238 -7.69 -27.66 -4.19
N GLU A 239 -8.06 -28.47 -5.20
CA GLU A 239 -7.45 -29.78 -5.43
C GLU A 239 -5.97 -29.66 -5.78
N GLU A 240 -5.59 -28.75 -6.68
CA GLU A 240 -4.18 -28.51 -7.07
C GLU A 240 -3.33 -28.03 -5.89
N LEU A 241 -3.92 -27.25 -4.98
CA LEU A 241 -3.24 -26.78 -3.77
C LEU A 241 -2.92 -27.89 -2.78
N ASN A 242 -3.81 -28.89 -2.68
CA ASN A 242 -3.76 -29.99 -1.71
C ASN A 242 -3.22 -31.30 -2.28
N LYS A 243 -3.01 -31.37 -3.60
CA LYS A 243 -2.42 -32.54 -4.25
C LYS A 243 -0.96 -32.67 -3.80
N GLU A 244 -0.64 -33.82 -3.23
CA GLU A 244 0.72 -34.18 -2.85
C GLU A 244 1.56 -34.50 -4.10
N ASN A 245 2.80 -34.02 -4.10
CA ASN A 245 3.81 -34.41 -5.08
C ASN A 245 4.45 -35.77 -4.71
N GLU A 246 5.49 -36.20 -5.43
CA GLU A 246 6.19 -37.48 -5.20
C GLU A 246 6.77 -37.61 -3.78
N ASP A 247 7.05 -36.48 -3.11
CA ASP A 247 7.59 -36.42 -1.76
C ASP A 247 6.51 -36.28 -0.66
N GLY A 248 5.22 -36.35 -1.02
CA GLY A 248 4.11 -36.14 -0.07
C GLY A 248 3.88 -34.66 0.30
N ILE A 249 4.44 -33.71 -0.47
CA ILE A 249 4.38 -32.28 -0.19
C ILE A 249 3.32 -31.62 -1.07
N THR A 250 2.42 -30.85 -0.44
CA THR A 250 1.41 -30.06 -1.16
C THR A 250 1.95 -28.71 -1.61
N THR A 251 1.40 -28.15 -2.70
CA THR A 251 1.78 -26.82 -3.21
C THR A 251 1.61 -25.73 -2.15
N LEU A 252 0.48 -25.76 -1.41
CA LEU A 252 0.22 -24.78 -0.35
C LEU A 252 1.28 -24.87 0.77
N PHE A 253 1.57 -26.07 1.25
CA PHE A 253 2.58 -26.26 2.30
C PHE A 253 3.97 -25.83 1.84
N TYR A 254 4.35 -26.18 0.61
CA TYR A 254 5.62 -25.76 0.03
C TYR A 254 5.77 -24.23 0.03
N LEU A 255 4.77 -23.51 -0.51
CA LEU A 255 4.80 -22.05 -0.57
C LEU A 255 4.80 -21.39 0.82
N GLN A 256 4.09 -21.95 1.80
CA GLN A 256 4.16 -21.48 3.19
C GLN A 256 5.56 -21.62 3.79
N LYS A 257 6.31 -22.64 3.40
CA LYS A 257 7.68 -22.88 3.89
C LYS A 257 8.72 -21.99 3.21
N ILE A 258 8.55 -21.68 1.92
CA ILE A 258 9.49 -20.79 1.21
C ILE A 258 9.19 -19.29 1.42
N TYR A 259 7.95 -18.93 1.76
CA TYR A 259 7.54 -17.54 2.07
C TYR A 259 6.85 -17.41 3.44
N PRO A 260 7.52 -17.78 4.55
CA PRO A 260 6.89 -17.84 5.87
C PRO A 260 6.47 -16.45 6.39
N ASP A 261 7.25 -15.42 6.08
CA ASP A 261 6.97 -14.03 6.43
C ASP A 261 5.80 -13.45 5.62
N GLU A 262 5.74 -13.73 4.31
CA GLU A 262 4.61 -13.30 3.48
C GLU A 262 3.32 -14.01 3.83
N TRP A 263 3.40 -15.28 4.23
CA TRP A 263 2.26 -16.04 4.72
C TRP A 263 1.74 -15.46 6.04
N LYS A 264 2.64 -15.19 7.00
CA LYS A 264 2.28 -14.52 8.26
C LYS A 264 1.60 -13.16 8.01
N ASN A 265 2.17 -12.34 7.14
CA ASN A 265 1.58 -11.04 6.76
C ASN A 265 0.21 -11.19 6.07
N TYR A 266 0.01 -12.27 5.31
CA TYR A 266 -1.29 -12.60 4.74
C TYR A 266 -2.31 -13.02 5.81
N GLU A 267 -1.93 -13.89 6.75
CA GLU A 267 -2.78 -14.29 7.87
C GLU A 267 -3.17 -13.13 8.79
N GLU A 268 -2.28 -12.16 8.97
CA GLU A 268 -2.59 -10.96 9.73
C GLU A 268 -3.62 -10.08 8.99
N ARG A 269 -3.43 -9.86 7.67
CA ARG A 269 -4.33 -9.02 6.86
C ARG A 269 -5.75 -9.57 6.76
N ILE A 270 -5.90 -10.88 6.57
CA ILE A 270 -7.23 -11.50 6.44
C ILE A 270 -7.99 -11.52 7.78
N ARG A 271 -7.27 -11.44 8.91
CA ARG A 271 -7.87 -11.31 10.24
C ARG A 271 -8.15 -9.86 10.64
N ASP A 272 -7.62 -8.88 9.91
CA ASP A 272 -7.86 -7.47 10.20
C ASP A 272 -9.30 -7.08 9.77
N PRO A 273 -10.19 -6.75 10.72
CA PRO A 273 -11.56 -6.37 10.40
C PRO A 273 -11.65 -5.11 9.52
N LYS A 274 -10.61 -4.26 9.50
CA LYS A 274 -10.58 -3.03 8.70
C LYS A 274 -10.43 -3.27 7.21
N LEU A 275 -9.92 -4.44 6.82
CA LEU A 275 -9.60 -4.75 5.41
C LEU A 275 -10.73 -5.50 4.70
N GLY A 276 -11.86 -5.75 5.37
CA GLY A 276 -13.06 -6.30 4.75
C GLY A 276 -12.94 -7.75 4.25
N TYR A 277 -11.97 -8.50 4.76
CA TYR A 277 -11.78 -9.93 4.43
C TYR A 277 -12.61 -10.88 5.30
N ALA A 278 -13.15 -10.41 6.43
CA ALA A 278 -13.83 -11.25 7.42
C ALA A 278 -15.00 -12.09 6.86
N ASN A 279 -15.69 -11.58 5.83
CA ASN A 279 -16.83 -12.25 5.20
C ASN A 279 -16.46 -13.03 3.92
N LYS A 280 -15.17 -13.07 3.54
CA LYS A 280 -14.72 -13.77 2.34
C LYS A 280 -14.34 -15.20 2.67
N ASP A 281 -14.55 -16.10 1.70
CA ASP A 281 -14.15 -17.49 1.82
C ASP A 281 -12.61 -17.60 1.95
N ARG A 282 -12.16 -18.22 3.05
CA ARG A 282 -10.74 -18.47 3.32
C ARG A 282 -10.08 -19.28 2.21
N SER A 283 -10.78 -20.30 1.68
CA SER A 283 -10.24 -21.17 0.64
C SER A 283 -9.94 -20.37 -0.64
N GLU A 284 -10.85 -19.46 -1.02
CA GLU A 284 -10.63 -18.57 -2.17
C GLU A 284 -9.46 -17.61 -1.96
N LEU A 285 -9.30 -17.06 -0.75
CA LEU A 285 -8.16 -16.19 -0.43
C LEU A 285 -6.83 -16.96 -0.48
N ASP A 286 -6.80 -18.21 0.00
CA ASP A 286 -5.60 -19.05 -0.05
C ASP A 286 -5.25 -19.41 -1.49
N ARG A 287 -6.25 -19.76 -2.32
CA ARG A 287 -6.10 -19.96 -3.77
C ARG A 287 -5.51 -18.73 -4.47
N GLN A 288 -6.00 -17.53 -4.14
CA GLN A 288 -5.46 -16.28 -4.70
C GLN A 288 -4.01 -16.06 -4.26
N TRP A 289 -3.71 -16.21 -2.96
CA TRP A 289 -2.36 -16.03 -2.44
C TRP A 289 -1.35 -16.97 -3.11
N VAL A 290 -1.71 -18.24 -3.30
CA VAL A 290 -0.88 -19.23 -4.01
C VAL A 290 -0.75 -18.88 -5.49
N SER A 291 -1.85 -18.56 -6.17
CA SER A 291 -1.85 -18.24 -7.61
C SER A 291 -1.02 -17.02 -7.96
N TYR A 292 -0.94 -16.02 -7.07
CA TYR A 292 -0.09 -14.84 -7.25
C TYR A 292 1.42 -15.12 -7.15
N ARG A 293 1.81 -16.32 -6.72
CA ARG A 293 3.21 -16.80 -6.70
C ARG A 293 3.49 -17.83 -7.80
N GLY A 294 2.46 -18.21 -8.56
CA GLY A 294 2.58 -19.10 -9.71
C GLY A 294 2.74 -18.37 -11.04
N GLN A 295 2.58 -19.13 -12.11
CA GLN A 295 2.49 -18.66 -13.49
C GLN A 295 1.02 -18.70 -13.90
N THR A 296 0.24 -17.73 -13.39
CA THR A 296 -1.21 -17.71 -13.57
C THR A 296 -1.69 -16.41 -14.20
N LEU A 297 -2.80 -16.47 -14.94
CA LEU A 297 -3.43 -15.27 -15.51
C LEU A 297 -3.83 -14.26 -14.43
N ALA A 298 -4.28 -14.73 -13.26
CA ALA A 298 -4.64 -13.83 -12.16
C ALA A 298 -3.47 -12.98 -11.67
N ARG A 299 -2.25 -13.53 -11.63
CA ARG A 299 -1.03 -12.81 -11.25
C ARG A 299 -0.75 -11.67 -12.24
N THR A 300 -0.71 -12.00 -13.52
CA THR A 300 -0.45 -11.06 -14.62
C THR A 300 -1.50 -9.96 -14.70
N VAL A 301 -2.78 -10.34 -14.60
CA VAL A 301 -3.89 -9.37 -14.57
C VAL A 301 -3.74 -8.42 -13.40
N ARG A 302 -3.48 -8.93 -12.20
CA ARG A 302 -3.27 -8.09 -11.01
C ARG A 302 -2.10 -7.11 -11.22
N GLY A 303 -0.95 -7.58 -11.70
CA GLY A 303 0.21 -6.72 -11.97
C GLY A 303 -0.12 -5.60 -12.96
N MET A 304 -0.76 -5.93 -14.09
CA MET A 304 -1.12 -4.92 -15.09
C MET A 304 -2.21 -3.97 -14.60
N MET A 305 -3.04 -4.38 -13.64
CA MET A 305 -4.05 -3.52 -13.04
C MET A 305 -3.47 -2.42 -12.17
N TYR A 306 -2.24 -2.56 -11.67
CA TYR A 306 -1.55 -1.47 -10.97
C TYR A 306 -1.33 -0.21 -11.79
N TYR A 307 -1.24 -0.30 -13.12
CA TYR A 307 -1.23 0.91 -13.97
C TYR A 307 -2.46 1.77 -13.73
N ARG A 308 -3.63 1.16 -13.56
CA ARG A 308 -4.86 1.90 -13.34
C ARG A 308 -4.87 2.56 -11.96
N GLU A 309 -4.55 1.80 -10.92
CA GLU A 309 -4.50 2.32 -9.55
C GLU A 309 -3.49 3.47 -9.42
N THR A 310 -2.35 3.33 -10.10
CA THR A 310 -1.32 4.37 -10.13
C THR A 310 -1.77 5.60 -10.90
N LEU A 311 -2.39 5.44 -12.07
CA LEU A 311 -2.92 6.57 -12.84
C LEU A 311 -4.04 7.29 -12.09
N GLU A 312 -4.90 6.57 -11.36
CA GLU A 312 -5.93 7.15 -10.49
C GLU A 312 -5.30 8.03 -9.40
N LEU A 313 -4.26 7.54 -8.73
CA LEU A 313 -3.52 8.29 -7.71
C LEU A 313 -2.77 9.48 -8.31
N GLN A 314 -2.04 9.29 -9.41
CA GLN A 314 -1.32 10.37 -10.10
C GLN A 314 -2.27 11.45 -10.60
N CYS A 315 -3.46 11.07 -11.07
CA CYS A 315 -4.49 12.01 -11.51
C CYS A 315 -5.01 12.83 -10.32
N PHE A 316 -5.25 12.18 -9.17
CA PHE A 316 -5.60 12.88 -7.92
C PHE A 316 -4.53 13.89 -7.49
N LEU A 317 -3.25 13.51 -7.56
CA LEU A 317 -2.13 14.40 -7.21
C LEU A 317 -2.00 15.58 -8.18
N ASP A 318 -2.11 15.33 -9.49
CA ASP A 318 -2.07 16.41 -10.50
C ASP A 318 -3.20 17.45 -10.30
N PHE A 319 -4.34 17.06 -9.71
CA PHE A 319 -5.44 17.98 -9.36
C PHE A 319 -5.25 18.73 -8.05
N ALA A 320 -4.45 18.20 -7.11
CA ALA A 320 -4.18 18.92 -5.87
C ALA A 320 -3.42 20.23 -6.14
N ASP A 321 -2.66 20.27 -7.23
CA ASP A 321 -1.91 21.44 -7.70
C ASP A 321 -2.75 22.38 -8.60
N ASP A 322 -3.87 21.91 -9.17
CA ASP A 322 -4.69 22.66 -10.13
C ASP A 322 -6.02 23.13 -9.49
N ASN A 323 -6.25 24.44 -9.43
CA ASN A 323 -7.53 25.05 -8.98
C ASN A 323 -8.73 24.76 -9.92
N GLU A 324 -8.54 24.02 -11.03
CA GLU A 324 -9.59 23.75 -12.02
C GLU A 324 -10.31 22.43 -11.74
N THR A 325 -11.55 22.55 -11.27
CA THR A 325 -12.37 21.41 -10.83
C THR A 325 -13.45 21.08 -11.86
N THR A 326 -13.12 20.30 -12.90
CA THR A 326 -14.13 19.71 -13.80
C THR A 326 -14.21 18.20 -13.67
N GLU A 327 -15.43 17.68 -13.51
CA GLU A 327 -15.75 16.25 -13.36
C GLU A 327 -15.31 15.41 -14.58
N LEU A 328 -15.25 16.03 -15.76
CA LEU A 328 -14.73 15.45 -16.99
C LEU A 328 -13.22 15.14 -16.88
N SER A 329 -12.46 16.04 -16.25
CA SER A 329 -11.02 15.85 -16.00
C SER A 329 -10.79 14.71 -15.02
N ARG A 330 -11.62 14.61 -13.96
CA ARG A 330 -11.51 13.55 -12.93
C ARG A 330 -11.65 12.15 -13.51
N ASN A 331 -12.46 11.95 -14.54
CA ASN A 331 -12.70 10.63 -15.12
C ASN A 331 -11.83 10.30 -16.34
N ARG A 332 -10.99 11.22 -16.82
CA ARG A 332 -10.21 11.03 -18.06
C ARG A 332 -9.22 9.87 -17.97
N HIS A 333 -8.68 9.58 -16.78
CA HIS A 333 -7.79 8.42 -16.54
C HIS A 333 -8.42 7.08 -16.95
N LYS A 334 -9.75 6.94 -16.88
CA LYS A 334 -10.48 5.73 -17.29
C LYS A 334 -10.35 5.44 -18.79
N HIS A 335 -10.01 6.45 -19.59
CA HIS A 335 -9.85 6.36 -21.04
C HIS A 335 -8.39 6.35 -21.49
N LEU A 336 -7.42 6.44 -20.56
CA LEU A 336 -5.99 6.48 -20.90
C LEU A 336 -5.34 5.11 -20.88
N LYS A 337 -5.95 4.13 -20.20
CA LYS A 337 -5.46 2.75 -20.12
C LYS A 337 -6.56 1.75 -20.43
N PHE A 338 -6.34 0.93 -21.44
CA PHE A 338 -7.21 -0.19 -21.80
C PHE A 338 -6.46 -1.51 -21.59
N TYR A 339 -7.13 -2.54 -21.07
CA TYR A 339 -6.51 -3.86 -20.89
C TYR A 339 -7.37 -4.96 -21.50
N VAL A 340 -6.83 -5.64 -22.50
CA VAL A 340 -7.49 -6.77 -23.20
C VAL A 340 -6.68 -8.03 -22.97
N VAL A 341 -7.35 -9.09 -22.52
CA VAL A 341 -6.80 -10.44 -22.52
C VAL A 341 -7.47 -11.23 -23.64
N SER A 342 -6.65 -11.79 -24.52
CA SER A 342 -7.10 -12.63 -25.63
C SER A 342 -7.29 -14.06 -25.14
N CYS A 343 -8.48 -14.36 -24.60
CA CYS A 343 -8.86 -15.69 -24.09
C CYS A 343 -9.70 -16.44 -25.13
N GLN A 344 -9.06 -17.02 -26.15
CA GLN A 344 -9.76 -17.66 -27.27
C GLN A 344 -10.88 -18.63 -26.85
N LEU A 345 -10.59 -19.46 -25.85
CA LEU A 345 -11.46 -20.56 -25.43
C LEU A 345 -12.56 -20.13 -24.45
N TYR A 346 -12.59 -18.88 -23.99
CA TYR A 346 -13.54 -18.42 -22.97
C TYR A 346 -15.00 -18.69 -23.36
N GLY A 347 -15.36 -18.44 -24.62
CA GLY A 347 -16.72 -18.72 -25.12
C GLY A 347 -17.09 -20.21 -25.15
N ALA A 348 -16.12 -21.09 -25.42
CA ALA A 348 -16.30 -22.53 -25.37
C ALA A 348 -16.38 -23.03 -23.92
N GLN A 349 -15.48 -22.55 -23.05
CA GLN A 349 -15.46 -22.85 -21.62
C GLN A 349 -16.76 -22.46 -20.91
N LYS A 350 -17.33 -21.31 -21.29
CA LYS A 350 -18.63 -20.84 -20.80
C LYS A 350 -19.77 -21.83 -21.10
N LYS A 351 -19.73 -22.49 -22.26
CA LYS A 351 -20.75 -23.45 -22.73
C LYS A 351 -20.44 -24.91 -22.36
N SER A 352 -19.22 -25.19 -21.91
CA SER A 352 -18.75 -26.55 -21.60
C SER A 352 -19.45 -27.14 -20.38
N SER A 353 -19.68 -28.45 -20.40
CA SER A 353 -20.14 -29.22 -19.24
C SER A 353 -18.98 -29.75 -18.38
N ASP A 354 -17.74 -29.63 -18.86
CA ASP A 354 -16.55 -30.03 -18.13
C ASP A 354 -16.32 -29.12 -16.91
N ALA A 355 -15.99 -29.73 -15.76
CA ALA A 355 -15.84 -29.01 -14.50
C ALA A 355 -14.63 -28.05 -14.52
N GLN A 356 -13.53 -28.44 -15.19
CA GLN A 356 -12.32 -27.63 -15.28
C GLN A 356 -12.55 -26.41 -16.19
N ASP A 357 -13.20 -26.62 -17.34
CA ASP A 357 -13.59 -25.52 -18.24
C ASP A 357 -14.53 -24.53 -17.55
N ARG A 358 -15.54 -25.03 -16.83
CA ARG A 358 -16.47 -24.21 -16.04
C ARG A 358 -15.75 -23.42 -14.96
N SER A 359 -14.81 -24.04 -14.25
CA SER A 359 -13.96 -23.38 -13.25
C SER A 359 -13.13 -22.26 -13.90
N CYS A 360 -12.50 -22.52 -15.04
CA CYS A 360 -11.72 -21.53 -15.79
C CYS A 360 -12.57 -20.32 -16.20
N TYR A 361 -13.76 -20.56 -16.78
CA TYR A 361 -14.73 -19.51 -17.10
C TYR A 361 -15.08 -18.65 -15.88
N VAL A 362 -15.42 -19.29 -14.75
CA VAL A 362 -15.78 -18.58 -13.50
C VAL A 362 -14.59 -17.76 -12.98
N ASN A 363 -13.37 -18.29 -13.02
CA ASN A 363 -12.17 -17.58 -12.57
C ASN A 363 -11.91 -16.34 -13.45
N ILE A 364 -12.03 -16.45 -14.78
CA ILE A 364 -11.87 -15.31 -15.71
C ILE A 364 -12.98 -14.28 -15.50
N LEU A 365 -14.23 -14.72 -15.33
CA LEU A 365 -15.35 -13.83 -15.02
C LEU A 365 -15.10 -13.07 -13.70
N ASN A 366 -14.66 -13.75 -12.65
CA ASN A 366 -14.34 -13.12 -11.37
C ASN A 366 -13.22 -12.08 -11.49
N LEU A 367 -12.21 -12.32 -12.35
CA LEU A 367 -11.20 -11.30 -12.66
C LEU A 367 -11.83 -10.07 -13.33
N MET A 368 -12.75 -10.25 -14.27
CA MET A 368 -13.44 -9.12 -14.92
C MET A 368 -14.35 -8.34 -13.97
N LEU A 369 -15.03 -9.03 -13.05
CA LEU A 369 -15.86 -8.40 -12.01
C LEU A 369 -15.00 -7.65 -10.98
N THR A 370 -13.82 -8.20 -10.64
CA THR A 370 -12.87 -7.56 -9.71
C THR A 370 -12.20 -6.34 -10.33
N TYR A 371 -11.92 -6.37 -11.63
CA TYR A 371 -11.18 -5.32 -12.34
C TYR A 371 -12.01 -4.72 -13.48
N PRO A 372 -12.76 -3.63 -13.25
CA PRO A 372 -13.71 -3.09 -14.22
C PRO A 372 -13.13 -2.61 -15.56
N SER A 373 -11.81 -2.39 -15.66
CA SER A 373 -11.14 -2.07 -16.94
C SER A 373 -10.62 -3.28 -17.71
N LEU A 374 -10.64 -4.48 -17.11
CA LEU A 374 -10.29 -5.70 -17.81
C LEU A 374 -11.36 -6.00 -18.86
N ARG A 375 -10.91 -6.32 -20.06
CA ARG A 375 -11.73 -6.84 -21.15
C ARG A 375 -11.19 -8.20 -21.56
N VAL A 376 -12.08 -9.09 -21.92
CA VAL A 376 -11.73 -10.41 -22.44
C VAL A 376 -12.23 -10.50 -23.87
N ALA A 377 -11.33 -10.82 -24.79
CA ALA A 377 -11.67 -11.15 -26.16
C ALA A 377 -11.64 -12.66 -26.33
N TYR A 378 -12.62 -13.23 -27.02
CA TYR A 378 -12.66 -14.67 -27.31
C TYR A 378 -13.21 -14.97 -28.70
N ILE A 379 -13.08 -16.22 -29.14
CA ILE A 379 -13.60 -16.68 -30.42
C ILE A 379 -14.93 -17.40 -30.20
N ASP A 380 -16.00 -16.92 -30.83
CA ASP A 380 -17.29 -17.61 -30.88
C ASP A 380 -17.44 -18.31 -32.24
N GLU A 381 -17.48 -19.63 -32.22
CA GLU A 381 -17.76 -20.47 -33.38
C GLU A 381 -19.27 -20.77 -33.44
N ARG A 382 -19.88 -20.55 -34.60
CA ARG A 382 -21.30 -20.82 -34.87
C ARG A 382 -21.45 -21.54 -36.20
N GLU A 383 -22.51 -22.32 -36.34
CA GLU A 383 -22.95 -22.83 -37.64
C GLU A 383 -24.04 -21.92 -38.19
N GLU A 384 -23.84 -21.40 -39.40
CA GLU A 384 -24.82 -20.59 -40.12
C GLU A 384 -25.14 -21.25 -41.46
N THR A 385 -26.39 -21.13 -41.93
CA THR A 385 -26.77 -21.62 -43.25
C THR A 385 -26.47 -20.55 -44.30
N VAL A 386 -25.41 -20.75 -45.07
CA VAL A 386 -25.05 -19.88 -46.20
C VAL A 386 -25.32 -20.65 -47.49
N ASN A 387 -26.15 -20.09 -48.37
CA ASN A 387 -26.55 -20.74 -49.64
C ASN A 387 -27.09 -22.18 -49.49
N GLY A 388 -27.80 -22.46 -48.40
CA GLY A 388 -28.39 -23.79 -48.14
C GLY A 388 -27.41 -24.84 -47.59
N LYS A 389 -26.16 -24.48 -47.33
CA LYS A 389 -25.16 -25.34 -46.67
C LYS A 389 -24.83 -24.81 -45.29
N ALA A 390 -24.64 -25.71 -44.32
CA ALA A 390 -24.13 -25.35 -43.00
C ALA A 390 -22.64 -25.02 -43.13
N GLU A 391 -22.28 -23.77 -42.83
CA GLU A 391 -20.90 -23.30 -42.82
C GLU A 391 -20.53 -22.80 -41.42
N LYS A 392 -19.30 -23.07 -41.01
CA LYS A 392 -18.76 -22.56 -39.74
C LYS A 392 -18.37 -21.12 -39.90
N VAL A 393 -18.92 -20.26 -39.05
CA VAL A 393 -18.64 -18.84 -39.00
C VAL A 393 -17.99 -18.51 -37.67
N TYR A 394 -16.95 -17.68 -37.73
CA TYR A 394 -16.15 -17.29 -36.58
C TYR A 394 -16.35 -15.81 -36.27
N TYR A 395 -16.49 -15.50 -34.99
CA TYR A 395 -16.59 -14.13 -34.50
C TYR A 395 -15.52 -13.89 -33.44
N SER A 396 -14.90 -12.71 -33.49
CA SER A 396 -14.15 -12.17 -32.35
C SER A 396 -15.13 -11.36 -31.50
N VAL A 397 -15.25 -11.73 -30.21
CA VAL A 397 -16.21 -11.15 -29.28
C VAL A 397 -15.47 -10.52 -28.11
N LEU A 398 -15.77 -9.26 -27.81
CA LEU A 398 -15.24 -8.55 -26.65
C LEU A 398 -16.29 -8.49 -25.55
N VAL A 399 -15.91 -8.90 -24.35
CA VAL A 399 -16.76 -8.82 -23.15
C VAL A 399 -16.10 -8.02 -22.02
N LYS A 400 -16.93 -7.55 -21.08
CA LYS A 400 -16.54 -6.99 -19.77
C LYS A 400 -17.31 -7.68 -18.66
N GLY A 401 -16.88 -7.48 -17.42
CA GLY A 401 -17.71 -7.77 -16.24
C GLY A 401 -18.85 -6.76 -16.11
N GLY A 402 -20.07 -7.25 -16.00
CA GLY A 402 -21.26 -6.50 -15.55
C GLY A 402 -21.40 -6.55 -14.03
N GLU A 403 -22.63 -6.59 -13.51
CA GLU A 403 -22.86 -6.74 -12.06
C GLU A 403 -22.52 -8.14 -11.54
N LYS A 404 -22.89 -9.18 -12.30
CA LYS A 404 -22.72 -10.59 -11.91
C LYS A 404 -22.24 -11.51 -13.04
N LEU A 405 -22.40 -11.09 -14.28
CA LEU A 405 -22.12 -11.87 -15.49
C LEU A 405 -21.27 -11.05 -16.45
N ASP A 406 -20.73 -11.72 -17.46
CA ASP A 406 -20.09 -11.05 -18.57
C ASP A 406 -21.13 -10.38 -19.48
N GLU A 407 -20.78 -9.21 -19.99
CA GLU A 407 -21.57 -8.41 -20.93
C GLU A 407 -20.80 -8.27 -22.24
N GLU A 408 -21.42 -8.69 -23.35
CA GLU A 408 -20.90 -8.49 -24.70
C GLU A 408 -20.91 -6.99 -25.06
N ILE A 409 -19.77 -6.49 -25.53
CA ILE A 409 -19.60 -5.10 -25.98
C ILE A 409 -19.60 -5.04 -27.50
N TYR A 410 -18.77 -5.87 -28.12
CA TYR A 410 -18.58 -5.90 -29.56
C TYR A 410 -18.50 -7.34 -30.05
N ARG A 411 -18.97 -7.55 -31.27
CA ARG A 411 -18.86 -8.80 -32.02
C ARG A 411 -18.50 -8.47 -33.46
N ILE A 412 -17.40 -9.04 -33.93
CA ILE A 412 -16.87 -8.79 -35.26
C ILE A 412 -16.71 -10.12 -35.97
N LYS A 413 -17.33 -10.25 -37.15
CA LYS A 413 -17.20 -11.44 -37.99
C LYS A 413 -15.77 -11.53 -38.52
N LEU A 414 -15.14 -12.69 -38.37
CA LEU A 414 -13.81 -12.98 -38.87
C LEU A 414 -13.90 -13.57 -40.29
N PRO A 415 -12.86 -13.37 -41.13
CA PRO A 415 -12.84 -13.92 -42.49
C PRO A 415 -12.68 -15.45 -42.52
N GLY A 416 -12.32 -16.06 -41.39
CA GLY A 416 -12.09 -17.49 -41.24
C GLY A 416 -11.66 -17.81 -39.81
N ARG A 417 -11.20 -19.04 -39.58
CA ARG A 417 -10.70 -19.45 -38.27
C ARG A 417 -9.34 -18.75 -38.02
N PRO A 418 -9.21 -17.93 -36.97
CA PRO A 418 -8.01 -17.12 -36.77
C PRO A 418 -6.75 -17.95 -36.47
N THR A 419 -6.89 -19.20 -36.02
CA THR A 419 -5.75 -20.10 -35.76
C THR A 419 -5.22 -20.83 -37.01
N GLU A 420 -5.76 -20.56 -38.20
CA GLU A 420 -5.30 -21.21 -39.46
C GLU A 420 -4.16 -20.45 -40.16
N ILE A 421 -3.85 -19.22 -39.71
CA ILE A 421 -2.85 -18.35 -40.35
C ILE A 421 -1.42 -18.69 -39.87
N GLY A 422 -1.27 -19.28 -38.68
CA GLY A 422 0.01 -19.75 -38.14
C GLY A 422 -0.11 -20.39 -36.76
N GLU A 423 1.03 -20.76 -36.16
CA GLU A 423 1.12 -21.34 -34.82
C GLU A 423 1.72 -20.35 -33.81
N GLY A 424 1.25 -20.41 -32.56
CA GLY A 424 1.91 -19.76 -31.42
C GLY A 424 1.15 -18.59 -30.77
N LYS A 425 1.80 -17.95 -29.80
CA LYS A 425 1.23 -16.87 -28.97
C LYS A 425 0.80 -15.62 -29.76
N PRO A 426 1.54 -15.14 -30.79
CA PRO A 426 1.11 -13.98 -31.57
C PRO A 426 -0.21 -14.22 -32.31
N GLU A 427 -0.34 -15.37 -32.97
CA GLU A 427 -1.60 -15.77 -33.63
C GLU A 427 -2.75 -15.89 -32.65
N ASN A 428 -2.43 -16.27 -31.40
CA ASN A 428 -3.44 -16.34 -30.37
C ASN A 428 -4.05 -14.97 -29.97
N GLN A 429 -3.41 -13.86 -30.34
CA GLN A 429 -3.85 -12.49 -30.05
C GLN A 429 -4.46 -11.76 -31.25
N ASN A 430 -4.23 -12.25 -32.47
CA ASN A 430 -4.57 -11.52 -33.70
C ASN A 430 -6.05 -11.14 -33.77
N HIS A 431 -6.95 -12.03 -33.33
CA HIS A 431 -8.38 -11.71 -33.33
C HIS A 431 -8.77 -10.60 -32.33
N ALA A 432 -7.95 -10.36 -31.29
CA ALA A 432 -8.23 -9.43 -30.21
C ALA A 432 -7.63 -8.04 -30.43
N ILE A 433 -6.63 -7.90 -31.32
CA ILE A 433 -5.93 -6.62 -31.56
C ILE A 433 -6.88 -5.48 -31.97
N ILE A 434 -7.94 -5.81 -32.71
CA ILE A 434 -9.00 -4.88 -33.15
C ILE A 434 -9.74 -4.19 -31.98
N PHE A 435 -9.64 -4.76 -30.78
CA PHE A 435 -10.25 -4.22 -29.56
C PHE A 435 -9.31 -3.37 -28.71
N THR A 436 -8.02 -3.33 -29.06
CA THR A 436 -7.06 -2.41 -28.41
C THR A 436 -7.38 -0.97 -28.79
N ARG A 437 -7.00 -0.02 -27.92
CA ARG A 437 -7.32 1.40 -28.03
C ARG A 437 -6.15 2.23 -27.51
N GLY A 438 -6.11 3.48 -27.92
CA GLY A 438 -5.05 4.40 -27.56
C GLY A 438 -3.92 4.42 -28.60
N GLU A 439 -2.89 5.18 -28.29
CA GLU A 439 -1.79 5.51 -29.19
C GLU A 439 -0.66 4.49 -29.12
N ALA A 440 -0.44 3.89 -27.94
CA ALA A 440 0.57 2.86 -27.73
C ALA A 440 -0.05 1.49 -27.41
N LEU A 441 0.61 0.41 -27.84
CA LEU A 441 0.21 -0.96 -27.53
C LEU A 441 1.38 -1.70 -26.87
N GLN A 442 1.17 -2.13 -25.62
CA GLN A 442 2.08 -3.00 -24.89
C GLN A 442 1.57 -4.45 -24.99
N THR A 443 2.27 -5.27 -25.76
CA THR A 443 2.04 -6.73 -25.79
C THR A 443 2.89 -7.41 -24.73
N ILE A 444 2.28 -8.17 -23.84
CA ILE A 444 2.99 -8.87 -22.75
C ILE A 444 2.75 -10.37 -22.81
N ASP A 445 3.66 -11.15 -22.23
CA ASP A 445 3.45 -12.58 -22.04
C ASP A 445 2.57 -12.87 -20.81
N MET A 446 1.80 -13.96 -20.85
CA MET A 446 0.97 -14.38 -19.72
C MET A 446 1.75 -14.62 -18.43
N ASN A 447 3.06 -14.87 -18.49
CA ASN A 447 3.86 -15.13 -17.30
C ASN A 447 4.61 -13.88 -16.79
N GLN A 448 4.33 -12.70 -17.35
CA GLN A 448 4.90 -11.43 -16.91
C GLN A 448 4.05 -10.78 -15.83
N ASP A 449 4.72 -10.23 -14.82
CA ASP A 449 4.08 -9.51 -13.72
C ASP A 449 4.53 -8.04 -13.76
N ASN A 450 3.85 -7.18 -13.03
CA ASN A 450 4.25 -5.79 -12.85
C ASN A 450 4.11 -5.39 -11.39
N TYR A 451 5.00 -4.52 -10.94
CA TYR A 451 4.96 -3.99 -9.58
C TYR A 451 4.26 -2.63 -9.55
N PHE A 452 3.60 -2.34 -8.44
CA PHE A 452 2.82 -1.11 -8.27
C PHE A 452 3.70 0.14 -8.39
N GLU A 453 4.85 0.13 -7.73
CA GLU A 453 5.82 1.22 -7.76
C GLU A 453 6.40 1.48 -9.17
N GLU A 454 6.59 0.44 -9.98
CA GLU A 454 7.07 0.58 -11.35
C GLU A 454 6.01 1.20 -12.28
N ALA A 455 4.73 1.00 -11.97
CA ALA A 455 3.65 1.59 -12.75
C ALA A 455 3.66 3.14 -12.74
N PHE A 456 4.30 3.79 -11.76
CA PHE A 456 4.42 5.25 -11.70
C PHE A 456 5.22 5.82 -12.86
N LYS A 457 6.13 5.03 -13.42
CA LYS A 457 7.06 5.44 -14.47
C LYS A 457 6.45 5.39 -15.86
N MET A 458 5.25 4.80 -16.02
CA MET A 458 4.65 4.57 -17.34
C MET A 458 4.48 5.87 -18.13
N ARG A 459 4.13 6.99 -17.46
CA ARG A 459 4.05 8.31 -18.11
C ARG A 459 5.40 8.72 -18.70
N ASN A 460 6.48 8.58 -17.93
CA ASN A 460 7.82 8.91 -18.40
C ASN A 460 8.28 7.98 -19.52
N VAL A 461 7.98 6.68 -19.42
CA VAL A 461 8.37 5.68 -20.43
C VAL A 461 7.73 6.01 -21.78
N LEU A 462 6.44 6.33 -21.80
CA LEU A 462 5.72 6.63 -23.04
C LEU A 462 6.26 7.88 -23.76
N GLU A 463 6.75 8.90 -23.04
CA GLU A 463 7.36 10.10 -23.65
C GLU A 463 8.69 9.84 -24.38
N ASN A 464 9.26 8.63 -24.29
CA ASN A 464 10.47 8.28 -25.04
C ASN A 464 10.18 7.76 -26.46
N PHE A 465 8.90 7.63 -26.84
CA PHE A 465 8.43 7.16 -28.14
C PHE A 465 7.61 8.25 -28.82
#